data_AF-A0A7X5DAH1-F1
#
_entry.id   AF-A0A7X5DAH1-F1
#
_cell.length_a   1.000
_cell.length_b   1.000
_cell.length_c   1.000
_cell.angle_alpha   90.00
_cell.angle_beta   90.00
_cell.angle_gamma   90.00
#
_symmetry.space_group_name_H-M   'P 1'
#
loop_
_entity.id
_entity.type
_entity.pdbx_description
1 polymer ?
#
loop_
_entity_poly.entity_id
_entity_poly.type
_entity_poly.pdbx_seq_one_letter_code
_entity_poly.pdbx_strand_id
1 'polypeptide(L)'
;MKKGVVFGAGGTGRHVFEMSRDSVEILCFVDSDETKWGGVIEGKEIKKPETLKSLDVDVVLLGTLMGLDEVPQQLKAMGIPPEKLDRSYVELSVKSRILFLQRYAERVYKEGIRGSVAEAGVYRGEFARHINRCFPDRTCYLFDTFEGFTEYDISREQEESLTFANHLKNVNVEETLSKMPKRENIIVKIGRFPETAKGIDDTFAFVNLDMDLYEPTIGGLRFFYPRMAEGGVILVHDYFNKVYPNIEKSVEDFEKELGRRLYKAPVGDDITMAIIR
;
A
#
# COMPACT_ATOMS: atom_id res chain seq x y z
N MET A 1 9.26 -27.38 -13.89
CA MET A 1 8.76 -26.18 -13.19
C MET A 1 7.27 -26.36 -13.01
N LYS A 2 6.67 -25.93 -11.88
CA LYS A 2 5.20 -25.93 -11.76
C LYS A 2 4.62 -24.95 -12.79
N LYS A 3 3.49 -25.27 -13.40
CA LYS A 3 2.75 -24.32 -14.25
C LYS A 3 1.83 -23.49 -13.38
N GLY A 4 1.90 -22.18 -13.53
CA GLY A 4 1.09 -21.28 -12.72
C GLY A 4 0.55 -20.08 -13.47
N VAL A 5 -0.29 -19.35 -12.76
CA VAL A 5 -0.89 -18.09 -13.21
C VAL A 5 -0.87 -17.11 -12.05
N VAL A 6 -0.77 -15.83 -12.36
CA VAL A 6 -0.88 -14.76 -11.36
C VAL A 6 -2.28 -14.17 -11.43
N PHE A 7 -3.02 -14.21 -10.33
CA PHE A 7 -4.34 -13.58 -10.20
C PHE A 7 -4.20 -12.16 -9.66
N GLY A 8 -4.40 -11.18 -10.54
CA GLY A 8 -4.18 -9.75 -10.33
C GLY A 8 -3.13 -9.24 -11.31
N ALA A 9 -3.52 -8.33 -12.21
CA ALA A 9 -2.65 -7.71 -13.20
C ALA A 9 -2.27 -6.27 -12.81
N GLY A 10 -2.19 -6.00 -11.50
CA GLY A 10 -1.72 -4.73 -10.94
C GLY A 10 -0.25 -4.77 -10.52
N GLY A 11 0.19 -3.77 -9.74
CA GLY A 11 1.55 -3.69 -9.21
C GLY A 11 1.97 -4.91 -8.42
N THR A 12 1.14 -5.34 -7.45
CA THR A 12 1.37 -6.57 -6.68
C THR A 12 1.53 -7.79 -7.57
N GLY A 13 0.73 -7.91 -8.64
CA GLY A 13 0.81 -9.03 -9.58
C GLY A 13 2.14 -9.08 -10.32
N ARG A 14 2.63 -7.93 -10.80
CA ARG A 14 3.97 -7.84 -11.43
C ARG A 14 5.07 -8.27 -10.46
N HIS A 15 4.95 -7.90 -9.19
CA HIS A 15 5.92 -8.29 -8.17
C HIS A 15 5.90 -9.79 -7.88
N VAL A 16 4.71 -10.37 -7.73
CA VAL A 16 4.54 -11.83 -7.58
C VAL A 16 5.10 -12.60 -8.77
N PHE A 17 4.90 -12.10 -9.99
CA PHE A 17 5.52 -12.66 -11.18
C PHE A 17 7.04 -12.65 -11.07
N GLU A 18 7.64 -11.50 -10.75
CA GLU A 18 9.10 -11.36 -10.65
C GLU A 18 9.71 -12.30 -9.60
N MET A 19 9.08 -12.43 -8.44
CA MET A 19 9.55 -13.32 -7.36
C MET A 19 9.38 -14.81 -7.69
N SER A 20 8.41 -15.17 -8.51
CA SER A 20 8.09 -16.57 -8.81
C SER A 20 8.73 -17.08 -10.10
N ARG A 21 9.26 -16.21 -10.97
CA ARG A 21 9.72 -16.54 -12.32
C ARG A 21 10.76 -17.67 -12.40
N ASP A 22 11.58 -17.83 -11.36
CA ASP A 22 12.63 -18.86 -11.29
C ASP A 22 12.11 -20.21 -10.76
N SER A 23 10.89 -20.25 -10.22
CA SER A 23 10.31 -21.43 -9.56
C SER A 23 8.99 -21.91 -10.18
N VAL A 24 8.27 -21.03 -10.88
CA VAL A 24 6.96 -21.28 -11.50
C VAL A 24 6.95 -20.77 -12.94
N GLU A 25 6.55 -21.62 -13.87
CA GLU A 25 6.29 -21.25 -15.26
C GLU A 25 4.96 -20.50 -15.32
N ILE A 26 5.00 -19.18 -15.36
CA ILE A 26 3.79 -18.36 -15.46
C ILE A 26 3.25 -18.39 -16.89
N LEU A 27 2.02 -18.88 -17.05
CA LEU A 27 1.36 -19.01 -18.35
C LEU A 27 0.68 -17.71 -18.78
N CYS A 28 -0.01 -17.05 -17.85
CA CYS A 28 -0.74 -15.81 -18.08
C CYS A 28 -1.02 -15.09 -16.75
N PHE A 29 -1.41 -13.82 -16.86
CA PHE A 29 -2.10 -13.11 -15.78
C PHE A 29 -3.61 -13.34 -15.91
N VAL A 30 -4.31 -13.26 -14.78
CA VAL A 30 -5.76 -13.30 -14.72
C VAL A 30 -6.22 -12.11 -13.89
N ASP A 31 -7.19 -11.33 -14.36
CA ASP A 31 -7.72 -10.18 -13.61
C ASP A 31 -9.24 -10.13 -13.73
N SER A 32 -9.93 -9.64 -12.69
CA SER A 32 -11.39 -9.46 -12.73
C SER A 32 -11.80 -8.17 -13.46
N ASP A 33 -10.87 -7.24 -13.65
CA ASP A 33 -11.08 -6.00 -14.40
C ASP A 33 -11.04 -6.26 -15.91
N GLU A 34 -12.22 -6.19 -16.55
CA GLU A 34 -12.37 -6.43 -17.99
C GLU A 34 -11.58 -5.46 -18.86
N THR A 35 -11.29 -4.26 -18.36
CA THR A 35 -10.53 -3.23 -19.09
C THR A 35 -9.09 -3.63 -19.33
N LYS A 36 -8.57 -4.61 -18.57
CA LYS A 36 -7.21 -5.13 -18.69
C LYS A 36 -7.08 -6.34 -19.60
N TRP A 37 -8.19 -7.00 -19.96
CA TRP A 37 -8.15 -8.25 -20.71
C TRP A 37 -7.57 -8.06 -22.12
N GLY A 38 -6.76 -9.01 -22.57
CA GLY A 38 -6.01 -8.93 -23.83
C GLY A 38 -4.76 -8.05 -23.76
N GLY A 39 -4.54 -7.33 -22.65
CA GLY A 39 -3.29 -6.65 -22.36
C GLY A 39 -2.13 -7.64 -22.11
N VAL A 40 -0.91 -7.11 -22.06
CA VAL A 40 0.30 -7.92 -21.85
C VAL A 40 1.16 -7.33 -20.73
N ILE A 41 1.62 -8.17 -19.83
CA ILE A 41 2.54 -7.84 -18.73
C ILE A 41 3.70 -8.83 -18.78
N GLU A 42 4.95 -8.36 -18.83
CA GLU A 42 6.14 -9.21 -18.85
C GLU A 42 6.08 -10.34 -19.92
N GLY A 43 5.51 -10.02 -21.09
CA GLY A 43 5.30 -10.98 -22.18
C GLY A 43 4.18 -12.00 -21.97
N LYS A 44 3.36 -11.84 -20.93
CA LYS A 44 2.22 -12.70 -20.59
C LYS A 44 0.89 -11.98 -20.80
N GLU A 45 -0.03 -12.63 -21.49
CA GLU A 45 -1.38 -12.11 -21.73
C GLU A 45 -2.19 -12.03 -20.42
N ILE A 46 -3.02 -11.00 -20.29
CA ILE A 46 -4.02 -10.86 -19.22
C ILE A 46 -5.34 -11.45 -19.69
N LYS A 47 -5.84 -12.46 -18.97
CA LYS A 47 -7.06 -13.20 -19.30
C LYS A 47 -8.15 -12.99 -18.26
N LYS A 48 -9.38 -13.30 -18.66
CA LYS A 48 -10.53 -13.33 -17.75
C LYS A 48 -10.49 -14.53 -16.79
N PRO A 49 -11.09 -14.44 -15.59
CA PRO A 49 -11.05 -15.48 -14.57
C PRO A 49 -11.54 -16.85 -15.03
N GLU A 50 -12.54 -16.92 -15.92
CA GLU A 50 -13.12 -18.17 -16.40
C GLU A 50 -12.11 -19.07 -17.13
N THR A 51 -11.03 -18.48 -17.65
CA THR A 51 -9.94 -19.20 -18.32
C THR A 51 -9.28 -20.21 -17.37
N LEU A 52 -9.31 -19.97 -16.05
CA LEU A 52 -8.77 -20.89 -15.05
C LEU A 52 -9.45 -22.27 -15.07
N LYS A 53 -10.69 -22.37 -15.58
CA LYS A 53 -11.42 -23.64 -15.65
C LYS A 53 -10.89 -24.57 -16.75
N SER A 54 -10.29 -24.01 -17.79
CA SER A 54 -9.76 -24.76 -18.95
C SER A 54 -8.24 -24.87 -18.95
N LEU A 55 -7.55 -24.11 -18.10
CA LEU A 55 -6.10 -24.18 -17.98
C LEU A 55 -5.67 -25.28 -17.01
N ASP A 56 -4.73 -26.10 -17.45
CA ASP A 56 -4.04 -27.07 -16.60
C ASP A 56 -2.90 -26.36 -15.84
N VAL A 57 -3.22 -25.93 -14.62
CA VAL A 57 -2.28 -25.20 -13.73
C VAL A 57 -2.09 -25.95 -12.42
N ASP A 58 -0.86 -25.95 -11.92
CA ASP A 58 -0.48 -26.49 -10.62
C ASP A 58 -0.74 -25.48 -9.49
N VAL A 59 -0.63 -24.18 -9.79
CA VAL A 59 -0.73 -23.09 -8.79
C VAL A 59 -1.37 -21.82 -9.35
N VAL A 60 -2.16 -21.14 -8.54
CA VAL A 60 -2.68 -19.80 -8.76
C VAL A 60 -2.07 -18.89 -7.69
N LEU A 61 -1.11 -18.08 -8.10
CA LEU A 61 -0.43 -17.12 -7.23
C LEU A 61 -1.32 -15.88 -7.08
N LEU A 62 -1.67 -15.50 -5.85
CA LEU A 62 -2.44 -14.28 -5.62
C LEU A 62 -1.52 -13.06 -5.76
N GLY A 63 -1.81 -12.22 -6.74
CA GLY A 63 -1.09 -11.00 -7.09
C GLY A 63 -1.86 -9.73 -6.76
N THR A 64 -2.58 -9.72 -5.63
CA THR A 64 -3.36 -8.57 -5.17
C THR A 64 -3.32 -8.46 -3.65
N LEU A 65 -2.98 -7.28 -3.13
CA LEU A 65 -3.10 -6.94 -1.71
C LEU A 65 -4.56 -6.64 -1.31
N MET A 66 -5.41 -6.40 -2.29
CA MET A 66 -6.86 -6.25 -2.11
C MET A 66 -7.56 -7.58 -2.25
N GLY A 67 -8.69 -7.77 -1.55
CA GLY A 67 -9.50 -8.96 -1.74
C GLY A 67 -8.90 -10.22 -1.12
N LEU A 68 -8.09 -10.08 -0.05
CA LEU A 68 -7.35 -11.17 0.59
C LEU A 68 -8.23 -12.36 0.97
N ASP A 69 -9.49 -12.10 1.33
CA ASP A 69 -10.47 -13.14 1.68
C ASP A 69 -11.47 -13.36 0.53
N GLU A 70 -11.83 -12.31 -0.21
CA GLU A 70 -12.83 -12.33 -1.28
C GLU A 70 -12.34 -13.08 -2.53
N VAL A 71 -11.09 -12.88 -2.94
CA VAL A 71 -10.51 -13.54 -4.13
C VAL A 71 -10.41 -15.06 -3.94
N PRO A 72 -9.88 -15.59 -2.82
CA PRO A 72 -9.93 -17.03 -2.56
C PRO A 72 -11.35 -17.60 -2.57
N GLN A 73 -12.33 -16.86 -2.03
CA GLN A 73 -13.74 -17.28 -2.03
C GLN A 73 -14.32 -17.31 -3.45
N GLN A 74 -14.03 -16.29 -4.27
CA GLN A 74 -14.40 -16.24 -5.68
C GLN A 74 -13.81 -17.42 -6.45
N LEU A 75 -12.50 -17.66 -6.31
CA LEU A 75 -11.81 -18.76 -7.00
C LEU A 75 -12.35 -20.12 -6.57
N LYS A 76 -12.64 -20.30 -5.27
CA LYS A 76 -13.30 -21.50 -4.75
C LYS A 76 -14.70 -21.68 -5.34
N ALA A 77 -15.49 -20.62 -5.43
CA ALA A 77 -16.82 -20.66 -6.05
C ALA A 77 -16.75 -20.97 -7.56
N MET A 78 -15.63 -20.64 -8.22
CA MET A 78 -15.35 -21.02 -9.61
C MET A 78 -14.89 -22.47 -9.78
N GLY A 79 -14.72 -23.22 -8.68
CA GLY A 79 -14.28 -24.62 -8.69
C GLY A 79 -12.77 -24.80 -8.64
N ILE A 80 -12.00 -23.75 -8.36
CA ILE A 80 -10.55 -23.87 -8.19
C ILE A 80 -10.25 -24.48 -6.82
N PRO A 81 -9.50 -25.60 -6.74
CA PRO A 81 -9.18 -26.24 -5.47
C PRO A 81 -8.34 -25.33 -4.55
N PRO A 82 -8.66 -25.21 -3.25
CA PRO A 82 -7.91 -24.34 -2.33
C PRO A 82 -6.42 -24.65 -2.24
N GLU A 83 -6.01 -25.90 -2.41
CA GLU A 83 -4.61 -26.34 -2.40
C GLU A 83 -3.79 -25.81 -3.59
N LYS A 84 -4.45 -25.33 -4.65
CA LYS A 84 -3.78 -24.66 -5.77
C LYS A 84 -3.57 -23.16 -5.50
N LEU A 85 -4.19 -22.59 -4.47
CA LEU A 85 -4.07 -21.16 -4.19
C LEU A 85 -2.83 -20.88 -3.35
N ASP A 86 -1.95 -20.01 -3.85
CA ASP A 86 -0.80 -19.54 -3.09
C ASP A 86 -0.94 -18.04 -2.79
N ARG A 87 -1.14 -17.74 -1.51
CA ARG A 87 -1.26 -16.38 -0.97
C ARG A 87 -0.06 -15.99 -0.10
N SER A 88 1.01 -16.79 -0.11
CA SER A 88 2.12 -16.66 0.83
C SER A 88 2.82 -15.32 0.73
N TYR A 89 3.02 -14.82 -0.50
CA TYR A 89 3.61 -13.49 -0.72
C TYR A 89 2.77 -12.37 -0.11
N VAL A 90 1.48 -12.31 -0.48
CA VAL A 90 0.57 -11.25 -0.04
C VAL A 90 0.39 -11.28 1.47
N GLU A 91 0.22 -12.47 2.04
CA GLU A 91 0.16 -12.64 3.49
C GLU A 91 1.44 -12.17 4.18
N LEU A 92 2.61 -12.52 3.64
CA LEU A 92 3.89 -12.13 4.20
C LEU A 92 4.02 -10.60 4.19
N SER A 93 3.77 -9.96 3.06
CA SER A 93 3.84 -8.49 2.93
C SER A 93 2.93 -7.79 3.96
N VAL A 94 1.64 -8.16 4.02
CA VAL A 94 0.68 -7.53 4.94
C VAL A 94 1.03 -7.82 6.41
N LYS A 95 1.35 -9.07 6.76
CA LYS A 95 1.65 -9.45 8.15
C LYS A 95 2.94 -8.81 8.64
N SER A 96 3.98 -8.71 7.80
CA SER A 96 5.25 -8.09 8.15
C SER A 96 5.08 -6.61 8.51
N ARG A 97 4.34 -5.85 7.69
CA ARG A 97 4.07 -4.42 7.93
C ARG A 97 3.25 -4.20 9.21
N ILE A 98 2.25 -5.03 9.47
CA ILE A 98 1.46 -4.99 10.71
C ILE A 98 2.32 -5.35 11.94
N LEU A 99 3.15 -6.38 11.84
CA LEU A 99 4.04 -6.80 12.93
C LEU A 99 5.06 -5.71 13.25
N PHE A 100 5.62 -5.04 12.23
CA PHE A 100 6.47 -3.88 12.41
C PHE A 100 5.76 -2.81 13.25
N LEU A 101 4.56 -2.41 12.84
CA LEU A 101 3.76 -1.39 13.54
C LEU A 101 3.51 -1.77 15.00
N GLN A 102 3.16 -3.03 15.27
CA GLN A 102 2.92 -3.52 16.63
C GLN A 102 4.18 -3.40 17.51
N ARG A 103 5.33 -3.89 17.02
CA ARG A 103 6.60 -3.82 17.76
C ARG A 103 7.10 -2.39 17.91
N TYR A 104 6.89 -1.57 16.90
CA TYR A 104 7.21 -0.16 16.96
C TYR A 104 6.34 0.58 17.99
N ALA A 105 5.04 0.31 18.05
CA ALA A 105 4.16 0.90 19.06
C ALA A 105 4.56 0.48 20.48
N GLU A 106 4.83 -0.80 20.72
CA GLU A 106 5.35 -1.30 22.01
C GLU A 106 6.61 -0.53 22.44
N ARG A 107 7.54 -0.31 21.50
CA ARG A 107 8.75 0.49 21.73
C ARG A 107 8.44 1.95 22.04
N VAL A 108 7.56 2.60 21.27
CA VAL A 108 7.14 3.99 21.46
C VAL A 108 6.59 4.21 22.87
N TYR A 109 5.73 3.32 23.37
CA TYR A 109 5.21 3.42 24.73
C TYR A 109 6.29 3.16 25.79
N LYS A 110 7.15 2.14 25.57
CA LYS A 110 8.23 1.80 26.50
C LYS A 110 9.25 2.94 26.65
N GLU A 111 9.58 3.62 25.56
CA GLU A 111 10.56 4.71 25.52
C GLU A 111 9.93 6.08 25.80
N GLY A 112 8.61 6.17 25.93
CA GLY A 112 7.90 7.42 26.21
C GLY A 112 7.91 8.41 25.03
N ILE A 113 8.04 7.93 23.79
CA ILE A 113 8.01 8.76 22.59
C ILE A 113 6.62 9.37 22.44
N ARG A 114 6.52 10.70 22.54
CA ARG A 114 5.25 11.44 22.45
C ARG A 114 4.92 11.80 21.01
N GLY A 115 3.66 12.16 20.76
CA GLY A 115 3.19 12.68 19.48
C GLY A 115 2.01 11.89 18.92
N SER A 116 1.29 12.52 18.02
CA SER A 116 0.16 11.99 17.27
C SER A 116 0.61 10.96 16.24
N VAL A 117 -0.34 10.28 15.61
CA VAL A 117 -0.07 9.32 14.53
C VAL A 117 -0.87 9.68 13.29
N ALA A 118 -0.39 9.27 12.11
CA ALA A 118 -1.08 9.60 10.87
C ALA A 118 -0.99 8.50 9.81
N GLU A 119 -1.98 8.45 8.94
CA GLU A 119 -1.92 7.82 7.64
C GLU A 119 -2.35 8.83 6.57
N ALA A 120 -1.55 8.97 5.52
CA ALA A 120 -1.87 9.74 4.34
C ALA A 120 -1.96 8.79 3.15
N GLY A 121 -3.14 8.74 2.53
CA GLY A 121 -3.58 7.62 1.70
C GLY A 121 -4.18 6.49 2.54
N VAL A 122 -5.47 6.62 2.85
CA VAL A 122 -6.20 5.78 3.81
C VAL A 122 -7.03 4.72 3.10
N TYR A 123 -7.58 5.05 1.93
CA TYR A 123 -8.49 4.21 1.17
C TYR A 123 -9.61 3.64 2.08
N ARG A 124 -9.73 2.32 2.17
CA ARG A 124 -10.73 1.60 3.00
C ARG A 124 -10.34 1.45 4.48
N GLY A 125 -9.22 2.05 4.91
CA GLY A 125 -8.74 2.08 6.29
C GLY A 125 -8.18 0.77 6.83
N GLU A 126 -7.72 -0.13 5.96
CA GLU A 126 -7.22 -1.44 6.39
C GLU A 126 -5.95 -1.34 7.23
N PHE A 127 -5.04 -0.39 6.93
CA PHE A 127 -3.85 -0.15 7.75
C PHE A 127 -4.11 0.90 8.85
N ALA A 128 -4.85 1.98 8.57
CA ALA A 128 -5.35 2.93 9.58
C ALA A 128 -5.94 2.28 10.83
N ARG A 129 -6.78 1.22 10.69
CA ARG A 129 -7.37 0.54 11.85
C ARG A 129 -6.32 -0.09 12.75
N HIS A 130 -5.19 -0.55 12.18
CA HIS A 130 -4.08 -1.11 12.95
C HIS A 130 -3.29 -0.01 13.63
N ILE A 131 -3.09 1.15 12.98
CA ILE A 131 -2.48 2.33 13.60
C ILE A 131 -3.33 2.77 14.81
N ASN A 132 -4.63 2.96 14.60
CA ASN A 132 -5.56 3.36 15.65
C ASN A 132 -5.63 2.34 16.81
N ARG A 133 -5.54 1.04 16.51
CA ARG A 133 -5.48 -0.02 17.53
C ARG A 133 -4.17 0.01 18.33
N CYS A 134 -3.04 0.19 17.66
CA CYS A 134 -1.73 0.19 18.30
C CYS A 134 -1.49 1.46 19.11
N PHE A 135 -2.17 2.56 18.76
CA PHE A 135 -2.06 3.86 19.43
C PHE A 135 -3.40 4.37 19.98
N PRO A 136 -4.04 3.64 20.91
CA PRO A 136 -5.44 3.85 21.27
C PRO A 136 -5.70 5.13 22.09
N ASP A 137 -4.67 5.82 22.57
CA ASP A 137 -4.72 7.04 23.38
C ASP A 137 -4.18 8.28 22.64
N ARG A 138 -3.86 8.15 21.35
CA ARG A 138 -3.26 9.22 20.54
C ARG A 138 -4.23 9.72 19.47
N THR A 139 -4.16 11.02 19.20
CA THR A 139 -4.79 11.59 18.00
C THR A 139 -4.25 10.90 16.76
N CYS A 140 -5.16 10.40 15.92
CA CYS A 140 -4.84 9.68 14.70
C CYS A 140 -5.44 10.44 13.50
N TYR A 141 -4.56 11.03 12.70
CA TYR A 141 -4.95 11.79 11.51
C TYR A 141 -5.06 10.89 10.29
N LEU A 142 -6.19 10.97 9.58
CA LEU A 142 -6.44 10.22 8.36
C LEU A 142 -6.60 11.20 7.20
N PHE A 143 -5.63 11.25 6.28
CA PHE A 143 -5.64 12.13 5.11
C PHE A 143 -5.97 11.33 3.85
N ASP A 144 -7.05 11.70 3.16
CA ASP A 144 -7.44 11.07 1.90
C ASP A 144 -8.40 11.97 1.12
N THR A 145 -8.46 11.83 -0.20
CA THR A 145 -9.48 12.49 -1.02
C THR A 145 -10.82 11.73 -0.95
N PHE A 146 -10.78 10.41 -0.75
CA PHE A 146 -11.87 9.44 -0.90
C PHE A 146 -12.49 9.39 -2.32
N GLU A 147 -11.88 10.13 -3.24
CA GLU A 147 -12.28 10.27 -4.64
C GLU A 147 -11.27 9.61 -5.60
N GLY A 148 -10.17 9.07 -5.07
CA GLY A 148 -9.05 8.52 -5.84
C GLY A 148 -8.22 9.62 -6.50
N PHE A 149 -7.45 9.24 -7.53
CA PHE A 149 -6.61 10.18 -8.30
C PHE A 149 -7.44 10.99 -9.30
N THR A 150 -7.17 12.29 -9.34
CA THR A 150 -7.77 13.23 -10.31
C THR A 150 -6.91 13.33 -11.57
N GLU A 151 -7.46 13.85 -12.67
CA GLU A 151 -6.69 14.14 -13.89
C GLU A 151 -5.50 15.08 -13.62
N TYR A 152 -5.68 16.01 -12.67
CA TYR A 152 -4.61 16.88 -12.22
C TYR A 152 -3.45 16.06 -11.65
N ASP A 153 -3.73 15.11 -10.75
CA ASP A 153 -2.69 14.30 -10.08
C ASP A 153 -1.91 13.47 -11.10
N ILE A 154 -2.64 12.85 -12.03
CA ILE A 154 -2.07 12.05 -13.13
C ILE A 154 -1.17 12.92 -14.02
N SER A 155 -1.60 14.14 -14.37
CA SER A 155 -0.82 15.05 -15.22
C SER A 155 0.50 15.53 -14.59
N ARG A 156 0.63 15.39 -13.26
CA ARG A 156 1.79 15.84 -12.49
C ARG A 156 2.84 14.75 -12.28
N GLU A 157 2.51 13.51 -12.58
CA GLU A 157 3.36 12.35 -12.39
C GLU A 157 4.43 12.27 -13.50
N GLN A 158 5.69 12.03 -13.14
CA GLN A 158 6.83 12.23 -14.06
C GLN A 158 7.30 10.97 -14.80
N GLU A 159 6.68 9.82 -14.57
CA GLU A 159 6.95 8.52 -15.23
C GLU A 159 5.65 7.68 -15.27
N GLU A 160 5.61 6.56 -16.00
CA GLU A 160 4.46 5.65 -16.17
C GLU A 160 4.05 4.92 -14.87
N SER A 161 3.77 5.68 -13.80
CA SER A 161 3.14 5.13 -12.61
C SER A 161 1.77 4.56 -12.99
N LEU A 162 1.33 3.51 -12.29
CA LEU A 162 -0.02 2.97 -12.47
C LEU A 162 -1.07 3.97 -11.96
N THR A 163 -1.44 4.91 -12.83
CA THR A 163 -2.35 6.02 -12.55
C THR A 163 -3.81 5.66 -12.82
N PHE A 164 -4.07 4.61 -13.62
CA PHE A 164 -5.39 4.04 -13.82
C PHE A 164 -5.79 3.16 -12.63
N ALA A 165 -6.18 3.81 -11.54
CA ALA A 165 -6.61 3.17 -10.30
C ALA A 165 -8.10 3.43 -10.00
N ASN A 166 -8.98 3.10 -10.96
CA ASN A 166 -10.44 3.31 -10.81
C ASN A 166 -11.04 2.64 -9.56
N HIS A 167 -10.39 1.59 -9.05
CA HIS A 167 -10.76 0.90 -7.82
C HIS A 167 -10.54 1.72 -6.53
N LEU A 168 -9.79 2.83 -6.61
CA LEU A 168 -9.53 3.75 -5.50
C LEU A 168 -10.65 4.79 -5.31
N LYS A 169 -11.62 4.86 -6.23
CA LYS A 169 -12.69 5.87 -6.21
C LYS A 169 -13.88 5.46 -5.32
N ASN A 170 -14.66 6.47 -4.91
CA ASN A 170 -15.96 6.33 -4.24
C ASN A 170 -15.91 5.52 -2.95
N VAL A 171 -14.86 5.69 -2.15
CA VAL A 171 -14.77 5.05 -0.85
C VAL A 171 -15.67 5.78 0.15
N ASN A 172 -16.53 5.04 0.84
CA ASN A 172 -17.39 5.61 1.85
C ASN A 172 -16.58 5.90 3.13
N VAL A 173 -16.43 7.18 3.46
CA VAL A 173 -15.71 7.64 4.66
C VAL A 173 -16.27 7.01 5.93
N GLU A 174 -17.60 6.93 6.05
CA GLU A 174 -18.25 6.36 7.23
C GLU A 174 -17.97 4.87 7.38
N GLU A 175 -17.97 4.12 6.27
CA GLU A 175 -17.58 2.72 6.26
C GLU A 175 -16.12 2.54 6.69
N THR A 176 -15.20 3.36 6.16
CA THR A 176 -13.79 3.38 6.58
C THR A 176 -13.66 3.65 8.08
N LEU A 177 -14.36 4.66 8.60
CA LEU A 177 -14.29 5.03 10.02
C LEU A 177 -14.98 4.02 10.95
N SER A 178 -15.97 3.27 10.46
CA SER A 178 -16.65 2.22 11.25
C SER A 178 -15.70 1.10 11.69
N LYS A 179 -14.57 0.93 10.98
CA LYS A 179 -13.53 -0.06 11.29
C LYS A 179 -12.57 0.40 12.39
N MET A 180 -12.59 1.67 12.78
CA MET A 180 -11.65 2.25 13.73
C MET A 180 -12.05 1.91 15.18
N PRO A 181 -11.24 1.15 15.95
CA PRO A 181 -11.59 0.76 17.31
C PRO A 181 -11.68 1.92 18.32
N LYS A 182 -11.01 3.04 18.04
CA LYS A 182 -10.96 4.26 18.86
C LYS A 182 -11.31 5.47 17.99
N ARG A 183 -12.58 5.50 17.57
CA ARG A 183 -13.10 6.49 16.63
C ARG A 183 -13.05 7.91 17.18
N GLU A 184 -13.21 8.07 18.49
CA GLU A 184 -13.12 9.35 19.20
C GLU A 184 -11.77 10.05 19.05
N ASN A 185 -10.71 9.29 18.70
CA ASN A 185 -9.36 9.81 18.52
C ASN A 185 -9.00 10.06 17.04
N ILE A 186 -9.93 9.81 16.12
CA ILE A 186 -9.70 10.00 14.69
C ILE A 186 -10.00 11.45 14.29
N ILE A 187 -9.08 12.07 13.56
CA ILE A 187 -9.32 13.32 12.84
C ILE A 187 -9.18 13.05 11.34
N VAL A 188 -10.30 13.09 10.62
CA VAL A 188 -10.30 12.91 9.16
C VAL A 188 -10.05 14.24 8.47
N LYS A 189 -9.19 14.20 7.45
CA LYS A 189 -8.78 15.32 6.62
C LYS A 189 -9.08 14.99 5.16
N ILE A 190 -10.31 15.31 4.77
CA ILE A 190 -10.81 15.05 3.41
C ILE A 190 -10.27 16.12 2.46
N GLY A 191 -9.61 15.67 1.40
CA GLY A 191 -9.09 16.52 0.34
C GLY A 191 -7.62 16.25 0.07
N ARG A 192 -7.06 17.03 -0.86
CA ARG A 192 -5.70 16.81 -1.33
C ARG A 192 -4.63 17.14 -0.28
N PHE A 193 -3.61 16.28 -0.23
CA PHE A 193 -2.42 16.49 0.57
C PHE A 193 -1.36 17.18 -0.31
N PRO A 194 -0.61 18.19 0.19
CA PRO A 194 -0.49 18.64 1.58
C PRO A 194 -1.46 19.74 2.02
N GLU A 195 -2.43 20.17 1.20
CA GLU A 195 -3.32 21.29 1.52
C GLU A 195 -4.12 21.05 2.81
N THR A 196 -4.58 19.82 3.03
CA THR A 196 -5.36 19.43 4.20
C THR A 196 -4.56 19.38 5.50
N ALA A 197 -3.22 19.42 5.42
CA ALA A 197 -2.32 19.45 6.58
C ALA A 197 -2.05 20.87 7.12
N LYS A 198 -2.51 21.91 6.41
CA LYS A 198 -2.32 23.31 6.84
C LYS A 198 -2.95 23.54 8.21
N GLY A 199 -2.21 24.21 9.10
CA GLY A 199 -2.64 24.54 10.46
C GLY A 199 -2.55 23.40 11.47
N ILE A 200 -1.93 22.27 11.11
CA ILE A 200 -1.62 21.19 12.05
C ILE A 200 -0.19 21.41 12.58
N ASP A 201 -0.08 21.68 13.88
CA ASP A 201 1.19 21.93 14.58
C ASP A 201 1.59 20.78 15.52
N ASP A 202 0.89 19.65 15.43
CA ASP A 202 1.18 18.43 16.19
C ASP A 202 2.59 17.89 15.89
N THR A 203 3.20 17.30 16.93
CA THR A 203 4.36 16.42 16.78
C THR A 203 3.89 14.99 16.55
N PHE A 204 4.60 14.20 15.74
CA PHE A 204 4.19 12.86 15.35
C PHE A 204 5.16 11.78 15.84
N ALA A 205 4.62 10.67 16.35
CA ALA A 205 5.40 9.49 16.73
C ALA A 205 5.45 8.44 15.60
N PHE A 206 4.42 8.38 14.77
CA PHE A 206 4.30 7.43 13.65
C PHE A 206 3.52 8.04 12.50
N VAL A 207 4.01 7.89 11.28
CA VAL A 207 3.30 8.29 10.06
C VAL A 207 3.41 7.19 9.02
N ASN A 208 2.30 6.89 8.34
CA ASN A 208 2.27 6.06 7.14
C ASN A 208 1.98 6.92 5.92
N LEU A 209 2.89 6.97 4.94
CA LEU A 209 2.69 7.61 3.64
C LEU A 209 2.42 6.53 2.59
N ASP A 210 1.22 6.55 2.02
CA ASP A 210 0.67 5.52 1.14
C ASP A 210 -0.19 6.17 0.03
N MET A 211 0.41 7.14 -0.67
CA MET A 211 -0.30 8.03 -1.61
C MET A 211 0.01 7.75 -3.08
N ASP A 212 0.84 6.73 -3.36
CA ASP A 212 1.26 6.17 -4.67
C ASP A 212 1.86 7.14 -5.70
N LEU A 213 1.83 8.45 -5.43
CA LEU A 213 2.20 9.52 -6.35
C LEU A 213 3.32 10.39 -5.79
N TYR A 214 4.13 10.96 -6.68
CA TYR A 214 5.30 11.77 -6.32
C TYR A 214 4.94 12.97 -5.44
N GLU A 215 4.02 13.80 -5.94
CA GLU A 215 3.72 15.12 -5.38
C GLU A 215 3.15 15.05 -3.95
N PRO A 216 2.13 14.22 -3.68
CA PRO A 216 1.65 14.07 -2.31
C PRO A 216 2.71 13.42 -1.40
N THR A 217 3.53 12.48 -1.90
CA THR A 217 4.58 11.82 -1.09
C THR A 217 5.68 12.79 -0.67
N ILE A 218 6.25 13.57 -1.60
CA ILE A 218 7.26 14.59 -1.24
C ILE A 218 6.64 15.68 -0.35
N GLY A 219 5.38 16.06 -0.59
CA GLY A 219 4.62 16.94 0.29
C GLY A 219 4.50 16.37 1.71
N GLY A 220 4.26 15.06 1.83
CA GLY A 220 4.23 14.31 3.08
C GLY A 220 5.54 14.41 3.83
N LEU A 221 6.64 14.11 3.16
CA LEU A 221 7.98 14.19 3.74
C LEU A 221 8.30 15.61 4.24
N ARG A 222 8.03 16.64 3.43
CA ARG A 222 8.24 18.05 3.81
C ARG A 222 7.39 18.47 5.01
N PHE A 223 6.16 17.95 5.14
CA PHE A 223 5.28 18.29 6.24
C PHE A 223 5.62 17.52 7.53
N PHE A 224 5.70 16.18 7.46
CA PHE A 224 5.80 15.31 8.63
C PHE A 224 7.21 15.22 9.18
N TYR A 225 8.24 15.08 8.34
CA TYR A 225 9.62 14.86 8.82
C TYR A 225 10.13 15.91 9.83
N PRO A 226 9.94 17.23 9.64
CA PRO A 226 10.35 18.21 10.64
C PRO A 226 9.49 18.18 11.92
N ARG A 227 8.32 17.54 11.90
CA ARG A 227 7.38 17.39 13.02
C ARG A 227 7.45 16.03 13.69
N MET A 228 8.34 15.13 13.25
CA MET A 228 8.52 13.85 13.92
C MET A 228 9.22 14.04 15.26
N ALA A 229 8.74 13.34 16.28
CA ALA A 229 9.46 13.19 17.54
C ALA A 229 10.80 12.46 17.30
N GLU A 230 11.78 12.70 18.17
CA GLU A 230 13.02 11.91 18.17
C GLU A 230 12.71 10.42 18.38
N GLY A 231 13.28 9.56 17.53
CA GLY A 231 12.94 8.13 17.50
C GLY A 231 11.64 7.81 16.78
N GLY A 232 10.94 8.83 16.26
CA GLY A 232 9.75 8.73 15.42
C GLY A 232 10.03 8.04 14.08
N VAL A 233 9.02 7.38 13.51
CA VAL A 233 9.12 6.67 12.23
C VAL A 233 8.09 7.15 11.23
N ILE A 234 8.53 7.35 9.99
CA ILE A 234 7.68 7.49 8.80
C ILE A 234 7.86 6.24 7.95
N LEU A 235 6.78 5.52 7.67
CA LEU A 235 6.76 4.50 6.63
C LEU A 235 6.41 5.14 5.29
N VAL A 236 7.20 4.82 4.26
CA VAL A 236 6.94 5.20 2.86
C VAL A 236 6.60 3.91 2.12
N HIS A 237 5.32 3.69 1.87
CA HIS A 237 4.81 2.55 1.13
C HIS A 237 5.21 2.62 -0.35
N ASP A 238 5.22 1.48 -1.04
CA ASP A 238 5.55 1.37 -2.46
C ASP A 238 6.94 1.90 -2.88
N TYR A 239 7.83 2.16 -1.92
CA TYR A 239 9.20 2.60 -2.17
C TYR A 239 9.96 1.67 -3.12
N PHE A 240 9.88 0.36 -2.92
CA PHE A 240 10.54 -0.62 -3.80
C PHE A 240 9.65 -1.12 -4.94
N ASN A 241 8.44 -0.57 -5.06
CA ASN A 241 7.49 -1.03 -6.05
C ASN A 241 7.77 -0.38 -7.41
N LYS A 242 8.25 -1.18 -8.37
CA LYS A 242 8.65 -0.71 -9.71
C LYS A 242 7.51 -0.08 -10.52
N VAL A 243 6.25 -0.30 -10.14
CA VAL A 243 5.11 0.37 -10.80
C VAL A 243 4.84 1.78 -10.27
N TYR A 244 5.51 2.20 -9.19
CA TYR A 244 5.46 3.53 -8.61
C TYR A 244 6.88 4.09 -8.44
N PRO A 245 7.67 4.20 -9.53
CA PRO A 245 9.09 4.57 -9.44
C PRO A 245 9.32 5.94 -8.82
N ASN A 246 8.31 6.82 -8.88
CA ASN A 246 8.44 8.17 -8.37
C ASN A 246 8.35 8.24 -6.83
N ILE A 247 7.99 7.16 -6.13
CA ILE A 247 8.04 7.13 -4.67
C ILE A 247 9.48 7.18 -4.17
N GLU A 248 10.36 6.31 -4.70
CA GLU A 248 11.79 6.37 -4.38
C GLU A 248 12.37 7.75 -4.73
N LYS A 249 12.05 8.26 -5.92
CA LYS A 249 12.46 9.60 -6.36
C LYS A 249 12.05 10.71 -5.39
N SER A 250 10.83 10.63 -4.83
CA SER A 250 10.35 11.62 -3.86
C SER A 250 11.21 11.69 -2.60
N VAL A 251 11.71 10.53 -2.13
CA VAL A 251 12.61 10.45 -0.98
C VAL A 251 14.00 10.97 -1.34
N GLU A 252 14.53 10.62 -2.52
CA GLU A 252 15.82 11.12 -2.98
C GLU A 252 15.84 12.64 -3.15
N ASP A 253 14.78 13.21 -3.71
CA ASP A 253 14.66 14.65 -3.89
C ASP A 253 14.53 15.36 -2.54
N PHE A 254 13.81 14.76 -1.59
CA PHE A 254 13.76 15.29 -0.23
C PHE A 254 15.12 15.22 0.50
N GLU A 255 15.91 14.16 0.32
CA GLU A 255 17.30 14.10 0.82
C GLU A 255 18.18 15.22 0.23
N LYS A 256 18.01 15.53 -1.07
CA LYS A 256 18.69 16.65 -1.72
C LYS A 256 18.26 17.99 -1.11
N GLU A 257 16.98 18.20 -0.85
CA GLU A 257 16.45 19.40 -0.18
C GLU A 257 16.98 19.57 1.24
N LEU A 258 17.09 18.48 1.98
CA LEU A 258 17.65 18.48 3.33
C LEU A 258 19.18 18.69 3.35
N GLY A 259 19.86 18.50 2.21
CA GLY A 259 21.32 18.53 2.12
C GLY A 259 21.99 17.37 2.85
N ARG A 260 21.26 16.30 3.17
CA ARG A 260 21.78 15.10 3.85
C ARG A 260 20.92 13.88 3.58
N ARG A 261 21.52 12.69 3.74
CA ARG A 261 20.79 11.43 3.73
C ARG A 261 19.95 11.27 5.00
N LEU A 262 18.80 10.64 4.83
CA LEU A 262 17.92 10.19 5.89
C LEU A 262 18.45 8.89 6.50
N TYR A 263 18.16 8.68 7.78
CA TYR A 263 18.32 7.35 8.37
C TYR A 263 17.12 6.52 7.93
N LYS A 264 17.38 5.51 7.09
CA LYS A 264 16.33 4.71 6.49
C LYS A 264 16.66 3.22 6.47
N ALA A 265 15.65 2.38 6.61
CA ALA A 265 15.77 0.92 6.64
C ALA A 265 14.54 0.25 6.02
N PRO A 266 14.69 -0.86 5.27
CA PRO A 266 13.55 -1.62 4.76
C PRO A 266 12.77 -2.28 5.92
N VAL A 267 11.44 -2.37 5.79
CA VAL A 267 10.55 -2.94 6.83
C VAL A 267 10.49 -4.47 6.80
N GLY A 268 10.74 -5.09 5.64
CA GLY A 268 10.67 -6.54 5.44
C GLY A 268 9.33 -7.04 4.90
N ASP A 269 8.44 -6.13 4.51
CA ASP A 269 7.22 -6.39 3.73
C ASP A 269 7.45 -6.30 2.21
N ASP A 270 8.72 -6.25 1.80
CA ASP A 270 9.24 -6.14 0.43
C ASP A 270 9.15 -4.74 -0.20
N ILE A 271 8.10 -3.97 0.10
CA ILE A 271 7.79 -2.73 -0.62
C ILE A 271 7.95 -1.44 0.19
N THR A 272 8.08 -1.50 1.52
CA THR A 272 8.11 -0.31 2.38
C THR A 272 9.50 0.07 2.85
N MET A 273 9.81 1.37 2.80
CA MET A 273 10.97 1.98 3.44
C MET A 273 10.56 2.72 4.73
N ALA A 274 11.23 2.44 5.85
CA ALA A 274 11.09 3.21 7.08
C ALA A 274 12.14 4.32 7.13
N ILE A 275 11.73 5.55 7.45
CA ILE A 275 12.58 6.70 7.75
C ILE A 275 12.51 6.97 9.26
N ILE A 276 13.67 7.12 9.91
CA ILE A 276 13.81 7.30 11.36
C ILE A 276 14.28 8.72 11.65
N ARG A 277 13.62 9.41 12.58
CA ARG A 277 13.93 10.80 12.97
C ARG A 277 14.89 10.91 14.14
#